data_AF-A0A0P9ER18-F1
#
_entry.id   AF-A0A0P9ER18-F1
#
_cell.length_a   1.000
_cell.length_b   1.000
_cell.length_c   1.000
_cell.angle_alpha   90.00
_cell.angle_beta   90.00
_cell.angle_gamma   90.00
#
_symmetry.space_group_name_H-M   'P 1'
#
loop_
_entity.id
_entity.type
_entity.pdbx_description
1 polymer ?
#
loop_
_entity_poly.entity_id
_entity_poly.type
_entity_poly.pdbx_seq_one_letter_code
_entity_poly.pdbx_strand_id
1 'polypeptide(L)' 'SDSARAHEQAVLDEMRGLGARVVGVGSGAAEVALANLPEVVRGPLYLPFGQMLAYERAVSRGLTPDQPSQLSAVVKLS' A
#
# COMPACT_ATOMS: atom_id res chain seq x y z
N SER A 1 10.56 8.14 1.56
CA SER A 1 12.02 8.27 1.48
C SER A 1 12.52 8.95 2.73
N ASP A 2 13.66 8.54 3.28
CA ASP A 2 14.13 9.10 4.55
C ASP A 2 14.54 10.58 4.42
N SER A 3 14.97 11.02 3.23
CA SER A 3 15.34 12.41 2.92
C SER A 3 14.15 13.34 2.68
N ALA A 4 13.00 12.80 2.27
CA ALA A 4 11.78 13.56 1.94
C ALA A 4 10.69 13.47 3.00
N ARG A 5 10.98 12.91 4.19
CA ARG A 5 9.97 12.59 5.22
C ARG A 5 9.09 13.78 5.63
N ALA A 6 9.67 14.96 5.79
CA ALA A 6 8.90 16.15 6.17
C ALA A 6 7.90 16.56 5.09
N HIS A 7 8.29 16.43 3.82
CA HIS A 7 7.42 16.71 2.69
C HIS A 7 6.32 15.64 2.55
N GLU A 8 6.67 14.36 2.71
CA GLU A 8 5.70 13.25 2.71
C GLU A 8 4.66 13.43 3.82
N GLN A 9 5.08 13.82 5.03
CA GLN A 9 4.15 14.08 6.14
C GLN A 9 3.21 15.25 5.85
N ALA A 10 3.73 16.34 5.27
CA ALA A 10 2.89 17.49 4.90
C ALA A 10 1.80 17.11 3.90
N VAL A 11 2.10 16.23 2.93
CA VAL A 11 1.11 15.70 1.99
C VAL A 11 0.05 14.86 2.71
N LEU A 12 0.43 14.02 3.68
CA LEU A 12 -0.54 13.25 4.45
C LEU A 12 -1.47 14.15 5.25
N ASP A 13 -0.94 15.20 5.87
CA ASP A 13 -1.72 16.16 6.67
C ASP A 13 -2.64 17.01 5.79
N GLU A 14 -2.19 17.43 4.61
CA GLU A 14 -3.02 18.09 3.61
C GLU A 14 -4.19 17.21 3.18
N MET A 15 -3.92 15.94 2.83
CA MET A 15 -4.96 14.99 2.42
C MET A 15 -5.99 14.75 3.54
N ARG A 16 -5.55 14.68 4.80
CA ARG A 16 -6.45 14.63 5.96
C ARG A 16 -7.29 15.90 6.08
N GLY A 17 -6.69 17.08 5.88
CA GLY A 17 -7.38 18.38 5.90
C GLY A 17 -8.46 18.51 4.81
N LEU A 18 -8.26 17.84 3.67
CA LEU A 18 -9.26 17.73 2.59
C LEU A 18 -10.36 16.70 2.87
N GLY A 19 -10.33 16.02 4.01
CA GLY A 19 -11.34 15.03 4.42
C GLY A 19 -11.09 13.61 3.92
N ALA A 20 -9.90 13.31 3.39
CA ALA A 20 -9.56 11.95 2.99
C ALA A 20 -9.31 11.06 4.21
N ARG A 21 -9.67 9.78 4.08
CA ARG A 21 -9.23 8.73 5.02
C ARG A 21 -7.84 8.27 4.59
N VAL A 22 -6.83 8.73 5.31
CA VAL A 22 -5.41 8.49 5.00
C VAL A 22 -4.86 7.36 5.88
N VAL A 23 -4.01 6.50 5.29
CA VAL A 23 -3.17 5.55 6.03
C VAL A 23 -1.70 5.77 5.69
N GLY A 24 -0.86 6.00 6.70
CA GLY A 24 0.59 6.13 6.57
C GLY A 24 1.30 4.79 6.76
N VAL A 25 2.14 4.41 5.79
CA VAL A 25 2.98 3.20 5.84
C VAL A 25 4.44 3.59 5.66
N GLY A 26 5.30 3.21 6.59
CA GLY A 26 6.71 3.59 6.53
C GLY A 26 7.50 3.24 7.78
N SER A 27 8.78 3.61 7.81
CA SER A 27 9.61 3.46 9.00
C SER A 27 9.25 4.54 10.05
N GLY A 28 9.34 4.19 11.33
CA GLY A 28 9.12 5.13 12.45
C GLY A 28 7.65 5.29 12.84
N ALA A 29 7.22 6.53 13.12
CA ALA A 29 5.89 6.87 13.64
C ALA A 29 4.78 6.87 12.56
N ALA A 30 4.73 5.80 11.74
CA ALA A 30 3.63 5.53 10.82
C ALA A 30 2.55 4.68 11.51
N GLU A 31 1.31 4.76 11.04
CA GLU A 31 0.22 3.90 11.52
C GLU A 31 0.52 2.42 11.22
N VAL A 32 1.18 2.16 10.09
CA VAL A 32 1.79 0.86 9.77
C VAL A 32 3.31 1.03 9.75
N ALA A 33 3.93 0.73 10.88
CA ALA A 33 5.37 0.82 11.06
C ALA A 33 6.09 -0.35 10.38
N LEU A 34 7.04 -0.04 9.50
CA LEU A 34 7.92 -1.00 8.86
C LEU A 34 9.20 -1.20 9.68
N ALA A 35 9.81 -2.39 9.54
CA ALA A 35 11.11 -2.66 10.15
C ALA A 35 12.17 -1.65 9.70
N ASN A 36 13.09 -1.34 10.62
CA ASN A 36 14.17 -0.40 10.37
C ASN A 36 15.26 -1.03 9.48
N LEU A 37 15.04 -1.01 8.18
CA LEU A 37 15.98 -1.45 7.15
C LEU A 37 16.47 -0.26 6.32
N PRO A 38 17.64 -0.33 5.67
CA PRO A 38 18.06 0.68 4.69
C PRO A 38 16.98 0.89 3.62
N GLU A 39 16.76 2.14 3.22
CA GLU A 39 15.69 2.51 2.29
C GLU A 39 15.71 1.67 1.00
N VAL A 40 16.90 1.41 0.45
CA VAL A 40 17.10 0.62 -0.77
C VAL A 40 16.56 -0.81 -0.70
N VAL A 41 16.46 -1.41 0.50
CA VAL A 41 15.91 -2.76 0.70
C VAL A 41 14.56 -2.76 1.42
N ARG A 42 13.99 -1.59 1.72
CA ARG A 42 12.73 -1.48 2.48
C ARG A 42 11.50 -1.70 1.60
N GLY A 43 11.63 -1.51 0.28
CA GLY A 43 10.54 -1.63 -0.70
C GLY A 43 9.65 -2.88 -0.53
N PRO A 44 10.22 -4.10 -0.41
CA PRO A 44 9.41 -5.31 -0.22
C PRO A 44 8.49 -5.29 1.00
N LEU A 45 8.82 -4.55 2.07
CA LEU A 45 7.99 -4.48 3.28
C LEU A 45 6.67 -3.74 3.09
N TYR A 46 6.52 -2.99 1.99
CA TYR A 46 5.25 -2.37 1.63
C TYR A 46 4.26 -3.37 1.01
N LEU A 47 4.76 -4.49 0.46
CA LEU A 47 3.93 -5.45 -0.28
C LEU A 47 2.89 -6.15 0.60
N PRO A 48 3.21 -6.72 1.79
CA PRO A 48 2.23 -7.47 2.56
C PRO A 48 1.03 -6.61 2.97
N PHE A 49 1.27 -5.37 3.41
CA PHE A 49 0.19 -4.45 3.74
C PHE A 49 -0.68 -4.13 2.52
N GLY A 50 -0.07 -3.79 1.37
CA GLY A 50 -0.82 -3.51 0.14
C GLY A 50 -1.63 -4.70 -0.36
N GLN A 51 -1.05 -5.90 -0.29
CA GLN A 51 -1.70 -7.17 -0.66
C GLN A 51 -2.88 -7.47 0.27
N MET A 52 -2.73 -7.30 1.58
CA MET A 52 -3.82 -7.48 2.55
C MET A 52 -4.93 -6.47 2.33
N LEU A 53 -4.61 -5.18 2.13
CA LEU A 53 -5.60 -4.15 1.86
C LEU A 53 -6.41 -4.47 0.59
N ALA A 54 -5.74 -4.91 -0.48
CA ALA A 54 -6.39 -5.32 -1.72
C ALA A 54 -7.29 -6.54 -1.52
N TYR A 55 -6.81 -7.56 -0.79
CA TYR A 55 -7.56 -8.76 -0.47
C TYR A 55 -8.84 -8.45 0.32
N GLU A 56 -8.72 -7.72 1.43
CA GLU A 56 -9.87 -7.34 2.27
C GLU A 56 -10.88 -6.48 1.49
N ARG A 57 -10.40 -5.62 0.59
CA ARG A 57 -11.27 -4.80 -0.27
C ARG A 57 -12.03 -5.64 -1.30
N ALA A 58 -11.42 -6.68 -1.84
CA ALA A 58 -12.08 -7.61 -2.76
C ALA A 58 -13.13 -8.45 -2.03
N VAL A 59 -12.78 -9.04 -0.88
CA VAL A 59 -13.68 -9.85 -0.05
C VAL A 59 -14.88 -9.04 0.43
N SER A 60 -14.67 -7.81 0.93
CA SER A 60 -15.77 -6.93 1.35
C SER A 60 -16.72 -6.51 0.22
N ARG A 61 -16.30 -6.68 -1.04
CA ARG A 61 -17.12 -6.44 -2.24
C ARG A 61 -17.72 -7.72 -2.84
N GLY A 62 -17.52 -8.88 -2.21
CA GLY A 62 -17.97 -10.16 -2.73
C GLY A 62 -17.23 -10.62 -4.00
N LEU A 63 -16.02 -10.10 -4.23
CA LEU A 63 -15.16 -10.51 -5.35
C LEU A 63 -14.21 -11.64 -4.91
N THR A 64 -13.88 -12.54 -5.83
CA THR A 64 -12.91 -13.63 -5.58
C THR A 64 -11.51 -13.22 -6.06
N PRO A 65 -10.55 -12.93 -5.16
CA PRO A 65 -9.20 -12.50 -5.55
C PRO A 65 -8.45 -13.55 -6.38
N ASP A 66 -8.74 -14.84 -6.14
CA ASP A 66 -8.12 -15.97 -6.84
C ASP A 66 -8.65 -16.17 -8.27
N GLN A 67 -9.82 -15.58 -8.58
CA GLN A 67 -10.45 -15.65 -9.91
C GLN A 67 -10.93 -14.26 -10.34
N PRO A 68 -9.99 -13.33 -10.60
CA PRO A 68 -10.37 -12.00 -11.03
C PRO A 68 -10.96 -12.06 -12.45
N SER A 69 -12.04 -11.31 -12.67
CA SER A 69 -12.72 -11.29 -13.97
C SER A 69 -11.78 -10.82 -15.08
N GLN A 70 -11.87 -11.45 -16.26
CA GLN A 70 -11.12 -11.05 -17.47
C GLN A 70 -9.60 -11.27 -17.40
N LEU A 71 -9.12 -12.05 -16.43
CA LEU A 71 -7.71 -12.40 -16.31
C LEU A 71 -7.52 -13.91 -16.45
N SER A 72 -6.50 -14.30 -17.20
CA SER A 72 -5.95 -15.65 -17.20
C SER A 72 -4.65 -15.65 -16.39
N ALA A 73 -4.37 -16.75 -15.69
CA ALA A 73 -3.12 -16.90 -14.94
C ALA A 73 -1.86 -16.76 -15.82
N VAL A 74 -1.99 -17.04 -17.13
CA VAL A 74 -0.94 -16.86 -18.12
C VAL A 74 -1.53 -16.16 -19.34
N VAL A 75 -0.88 -15.08 -19.79
CA VAL A 75 -1.22 -14.37 -21.03
C VAL A 75 -0.54 -15.08 -22.20
N LYS A 76 -1.30 -15.44 -23.24
CA LYS A 76 -0.79 -16.05 -24.47
C LYS A 76 -0.99 -15.07 -25.63
N LEU A 77 -0.01 -14.97 -26.51
CA LEU A 77 -0.13 -14.27 -27.78
C LEU A 77 -0.43 -15.33 -28.84
N SER A 78 -1.58 -15.23 -29.49
CA SER A 78 -1.99 -16.06 -30.63
C SER A 78 -1.95 -15.25 -31.91
#